data_AF-V2X1W8-F1
#
_entry.id   AF-V2X1W8-F1
#
_cell.length_a   1.000
_cell.length_b   1.000
_cell.length_c   1.000
_cell.angle_alpha   90.00
_cell.angle_beta   90.00
_cell.angle_gamma   90.00
#
_symmetry.space_group_name_H-M   'P 1'
#
loop_
_entity.id
_entity.type
_entity.pdbx_description
1 polymer ?
#
loop_
_entity_poly.entity_id
_entity_poly.type
_entity_poly.pdbx_seq_one_letter_code
_entity_poly.pdbx_strand_id
1 'polypeptide(L)'
;MNVLVSLTSRYFSAEHVIVYPLATLSVMFFAYGFYILLFGISLVSLYQRRDKMDKIKLYVGCNVFLFIVASIGTAATTAFFIYQDVVTYNAVRSGDLTEYNNYTRRKYSVALQTIFDLQDIMPILGNIAADLLLIHRCYLIWNSLKPLAYILIFLSVSLNAIGLSSTIVIAIGNHHLYSTTNGRQLYTTGNSIVNAYLIAHTVFNGILTVMTAGRIWWITREVRLLMDREMSHKYTGIIAMILESGALYPAFAIAYLIIDATIDPQHTGIRPINLGPLIVLSAAIAPTLIIVRAAMGKTVSTVDQVISTLRFAGGNVDPGATGRSFHIETGDVQEMREEMFERESSEQEKAAV
;
A
#
# COMPACT_ATOMS: atom_id res chain seq x y z
N MET A 1 19.84 31.19 -25.90
CA MET A 1 18.56 31.92 -26.06
C MET A 1 17.45 31.01 -26.58
N ASN A 2 17.65 30.30 -27.70
CA ASN A 2 16.62 29.42 -28.29
C ASN A 2 16.14 28.27 -27.38
N VAL A 3 17.02 27.67 -26.58
CA VAL A 3 16.63 26.60 -25.64
C VAL A 3 15.72 27.13 -24.52
N LEU A 4 16.04 28.31 -23.97
CA LEU A 4 15.29 28.93 -22.89
C LEU A 4 13.90 29.39 -23.36
N VAL A 5 13.80 29.93 -24.58
CA VAL A 5 12.54 30.29 -25.23
C VAL A 5 11.72 29.05 -25.59
N SER A 6 12.36 27.95 -26.02
CA SER A 6 11.66 26.70 -26.30
C SER A 6 11.11 26.06 -25.01
N LEU A 7 11.85 26.12 -23.91
CA LEU A 7 11.42 25.62 -22.60
C LEU A 7 10.24 26.44 -22.10
N THR A 8 10.33 27.77 -22.07
CA THR A 8 9.20 28.62 -21.66
C THR A 8 7.97 28.40 -22.54
N SER A 9 8.13 28.23 -23.86
CA SER A 9 6.99 27.91 -24.75
C SER A 9 6.34 26.56 -24.44
N ARG A 10 7.10 25.56 -23.97
CA ARG A 10 6.57 24.24 -23.59
C ARG A 10 5.86 24.27 -22.24
N TYR A 11 6.38 24.97 -21.24
CA TYR A 11 5.70 25.12 -19.95
C TYR A 11 4.39 25.89 -20.06
N PHE A 12 4.33 26.87 -20.97
CA PHE A 12 3.11 27.64 -21.21
C PHE A 12 2.23 27.05 -22.34
N SER A 13 2.52 25.84 -22.80
CA SER A 13 1.67 25.12 -23.75
C SER A 13 0.35 24.72 -23.08
N ALA A 14 -0.75 24.77 -23.82
CA ALA A 14 -2.06 24.30 -23.35
C ALA A 14 -2.04 22.84 -22.86
N GLU A 15 -1.16 22.01 -23.44
CA GLU A 15 -0.93 20.64 -23.01
C GLU A 15 -0.38 20.58 -21.57
N HIS A 16 0.58 21.42 -21.22
CA HIS A 16 1.17 21.42 -19.89
C HIS A 16 0.30 22.15 -18.85
N VAL A 17 -0.36 23.25 -19.26
CA VAL A 17 -1.22 24.03 -18.36
C VAL A 17 -2.49 23.25 -18.03
N ILE A 18 -3.16 22.66 -19.02
CA ILE A 18 -4.50 22.07 -18.81
C ILE A 18 -4.44 20.55 -18.69
N VAL A 19 -3.76 19.87 -19.61
CA VAL A 19 -3.84 18.38 -19.70
C VAL A 19 -3.10 17.72 -18.54
N TYR A 20 -1.92 18.22 -18.16
CA TYR A 20 -1.12 17.63 -17.08
C TYR A 20 -1.83 17.59 -15.70
N PRO A 21 -2.33 18.71 -15.14
CA PRO A 21 -3.01 18.66 -13.85
C PRO A 21 -4.33 17.89 -13.95
N LEU A 22 -5.10 18.06 -15.03
CA LEU A 22 -6.37 17.37 -15.21
C LEU A 22 -6.19 15.84 -15.30
N ALA A 23 -5.25 15.35 -16.11
CA ALA A 23 -4.99 13.93 -16.26
C ALA A 23 -4.48 13.32 -14.94
N THR A 24 -3.55 14.01 -14.27
CA THR A 24 -3.00 13.59 -12.98
C THR A 24 -4.09 13.48 -11.91
N LEU A 25 -4.90 14.52 -11.73
CA LEU A 25 -5.97 14.55 -10.74
C LEU A 25 -7.06 13.52 -11.06
N SER A 26 -7.43 13.36 -12.33
CA SER A 26 -8.46 12.39 -12.73
C SER A 26 -8.07 10.96 -12.38
N VAL A 27 -6.84 10.55 -12.70
CA VAL A 27 -6.35 9.20 -12.39
C VAL A 27 -6.15 9.01 -10.88
N MET A 28 -5.67 10.04 -10.17
CA MET A 28 -5.57 10.02 -8.72
C MET A 28 -6.94 9.85 -8.04
N PHE A 29 -7.95 10.63 -8.43
CA PHE A 29 -9.30 10.54 -7.85
C PHE A 29 -9.99 9.22 -8.18
N PHE A 30 -9.77 8.68 -9.37
CA PHE A 30 -10.25 7.35 -9.72
C PHE A 30 -9.68 6.28 -8.77
N ALA A 31 -8.36 6.26 -8.58
CA ALA A 31 -7.71 5.33 -7.66
C ALA A 31 -8.12 5.54 -6.20
N TYR A 32 -8.27 6.80 -5.78
CA TYR A 32 -8.72 7.13 -4.43
C TYR A 32 -10.18 6.73 -4.19
N GLY A 33 -11.07 6.91 -5.18
CA GLY A 33 -12.46 6.44 -5.10
C GLY A 33 -12.54 4.92 -4.92
N PHE A 34 -11.72 4.17 -5.66
CA PHE A 34 -11.58 2.73 -5.46
C PHE A 34 -11.06 2.39 -4.05
N TYR A 35 -10.09 3.15 -3.54
CA TYR A 35 -9.57 2.97 -2.18
C TYR A 35 -10.62 3.23 -1.09
N ILE A 36 -11.48 4.25 -1.24
CA ILE A 36 -12.59 4.50 -0.30
C ILE A 36 -13.53 3.29 -0.21
N LEU A 37 -13.90 2.72 -1.37
CA LEU A 37 -14.77 1.53 -1.41
C LEU A 37 -14.10 0.34 -0.69
N LEU A 38 -12.83 0.08 -0.99
CA LEU A 38 -12.06 -0.98 -0.32
C LEU A 38 -11.95 -0.75 1.18
N PHE A 39 -11.69 0.48 1.60
CA PHE A 39 -11.61 0.84 3.00
C PHE A 39 -12.94 0.55 3.72
N GLY A 40 -14.08 0.97 3.15
CA GLY A 40 -15.40 0.68 3.70
C GLY A 40 -15.65 -0.82 3.87
N ILE A 41 -15.39 -1.62 2.83
CA ILE A 41 -15.54 -3.08 2.88
C ILE A 41 -14.59 -3.69 3.92
N SER A 42 -13.35 -3.22 3.98
CA SER A 42 -12.35 -3.71 4.93
C SER A 42 -12.75 -3.43 6.38
N LEU A 43 -13.36 -2.27 6.65
CA LEU A 43 -13.79 -1.89 7.99
C LEU A 43 -14.96 -2.76 8.46
N VAL A 44 -15.97 -2.97 7.61
CA VAL A 44 -17.08 -3.90 7.88
C VAL A 44 -16.55 -5.31 8.13
N SER A 45 -15.63 -5.77 7.28
CA SER A 45 -15.03 -7.10 7.39
C SER A 45 -14.23 -7.30 8.66
N LEU A 46 -13.49 -6.28 9.11
CA LEU A 46 -12.72 -6.32 10.37
C LEU A 46 -13.63 -6.20 11.58
N TYR A 47 -14.68 -5.38 11.52
CA TYR A 47 -15.65 -5.22 12.60
C TYR A 47 -16.40 -6.51 12.90
N GLN A 48 -16.83 -7.23 11.85
CA GLN A 48 -17.43 -8.58 11.98
C GLN A 48 -16.50 -9.62 12.60
N ARG A 49 -15.20 -9.32 12.76
CA ARG A 49 -14.17 -10.23 13.29
C ARG A 49 -13.61 -9.78 14.64
N ARG A 50 -14.17 -8.72 15.25
CA ARG A 50 -13.62 -8.03 16.43
C ARG A 50 -13.45 -8.94 17.65
N ASP A 51 -14.28 -9.96 17.80
CA ASP A 51 -14.32 -10.78 19.02
C ASP A 51 -13.28 -11.91 19.09
N LYS A 52 -12.47 -12.12 18.03
CA LYS A 52 -11.65 -13.34 17.94
C LYS A 52 -10.13 -13.18 18.02
N MET A 53 -9.54 -11.98 17.95
CA MET A 53 -8.07 -11.84 17.99
C MET A 53 -7.58 -10.44 18.41
N ASP A 54 -6.71 -10.35 19.42
CA ASP A 54 -6.00 -9.10 19.78
C ASP A 54 -5.16 -8.53 18.63
N LYS A 55 -4.67 -9.41 17.74
CA LYS A 55 -3.90 -9.04 16.53
C LYS A 55 -4.73 -8.19 15.55
N ILE A 56 -6.06 -8.26 15.59
CA ILE A 56 -6.94 -7.48 14.70
C ILE A 56 -6.89 -5.98 15.04
N LYS A 57 -6.61 -5.61 16.30
CA LYS A 57 -6.53 -4.21 16.73
C LYS A 57 -5.42 -3.45 15.98
N LEU A 58 -4.26 -4.08 15.78
CA LEU A 58 -3.15 -3.49 15.02
C LEU A 58 -3.53 -3.28 13.55
N TYR A 59 -4.15 -4.28 12.91
CA TYR A 59 -4.58 -4.18 11.51
C TYR A 59 -5.67 -3.11 11.32
N VAL A 60 -6.63 -3.01 12.24
CA VAL A 60 -7.66 -1.96 12.22
C VAL A 60 -7.01 -0.59 12.39
N GLY A 61 -6.15 -0.42 13.40
CA GLY A 61 -5.47 0.85 13.67
C GLY A 61 -4.63 1.32 12.48
N CYS A 62 -3.81 0.45 11.91
CA CYS A 62 -2.99 0.79 10.74
C CYS A 62 -3.84 1.09 9.51
N ASN A 63 -4.93 0.34 9.27
CA ASN A 63 -5.80 0.56 8.12
C ASN A 63 -6.57 1.89 8.23
N VAL A 64 -7.05 2.25 9.43
CA VAL A 64 -7.67 3.56 9.69
C VAL A 64 -6.63 4.69 9.54
N PHE A 65 -5.44 4.51 10.08
CA PHE A 65 -4.35 5.47 9.96
C PHE A 65 -3.97 5.69 8.48
N LEU A 66 -3.78 4.62 7.71
CA LEU A 66 -3.50 4.68 6.27
C LEU A 66 -4.61 5.42 5.52
N PHE A 67 -5.87 5.19 5.87
CA PHE A 67 -6.99 5.91 5.26
C PHE A 67 -6.95 7.42 5.55
N ILE A 68 -6.71 7.81 6.80
CA ILE A 68 -6.60 9.23 7.19
C ILE A 68 -5.44 9.90 6.46
N VAL A 69 -4.26 9.28 6.49
CA VAL A 69 -3.05 9.80 5.84
C VAL A 69 -3.24 9.93 4.33
N ALA A 70 -3.80 8.90 3.67
CA ALA A 70 -4.08 8.95 2.24
C ALA A 70 -5.13 10.02 1.90
N SER A 71 -6.15 10.21 2.74
CA SER A 71 -7.18 11.25 2.55
C SER A 71 -6.59 12.65 2.63
N ILE A 72 -5.80 12.92 3.67
CA ILE A 72 -5.12 14.22 3.87
C ILE A 72 -4.11 14.46 2.74
N GLY A 73 -3.30 13.44 2.40
CA GLY A 73 -2.32 13.54 1.32
C GLY A 73 -2.97 13.80 -0.04
N THR A 74 -4.10 13.15 -0.34
CA THR A 74 -4.86 13.37 -1.58
C THR A 74 -5.45 14.78 -1.63
N ALA A 75 -6.00 15.28 -0.52
CA ALA A 75 -6.53 16.63 -0.43
C ALA A 75 -5.42 17.70 -0.58
N ALA A 76 -4.29 17.52 0.09
CA ALA A 76 -3.13 18.41 -0.01
C ALA A 76 -2.55 18.43 -1.44
N THR A 77 -2.39 17.26 -2.04
CA THR A 77 -1.95 17.10 -3.44
C THR A 77 -2.90 17.81 -4.41
N THR A 78 -4.22 17.67 -4.19
CA THR A 78 -5.24 18.36 -4.99
C THR A 78 -5.08 19.87 -4.90
N ALA A 79 -4.97 20.41 -3.68
CA ALA A 79 -4.81 21.84 -3.46
C ALA A 79 -3.53 22.38 -4.11
N PHE A 80 -2.43 21.63 -4.05
CA PHE A 80 -1.19 21.97 -4.73
C PHE A 80 -1.35 22.06 -6.25
N PHE A 81 -1.92 21.03 -6.88
CA PHE A 81 -2.10 21.03 -8.34
C PHE A 81 -3.05 22.12 -8.82
N ILE A 82 -4.16 22.35 -8.10
CA ILE A 82 -5.11 23.43 -8.44
C ILE A 82 -4.43 24.79 -8.31
N TYR A 83 -3.69 25.02 -7.22
CA TYR A 83 -2.99 26.29 -7.03
C TYR A 83 -1.94 26.52 -8.12
N GLN A 84 -1.14 25.50 -8.43
CA GLN A 84 -0.15 25.55 -9.50
C GLN A 84 -0.80 25.86 -10.86
N ASP A 85 -1.91 25.21 -11.18
CA ASP A 85 -2.65 25.42 -12.43
C ASP A 85 -3.20 26.84 -12.53
N VAL A 86 -3.91 27.32 -11.50
CA VAL A 86 -4.47 28.68 -11.46
C VAL A 86 -3.38 29.74 -11.64
N VAL A 87 -2.26 29.62 -10.92
CA VAL A 87 -1.16 30.58 -11.02
C VAL A 87 -0.51 30.55 -12.40
N THR A 88 -0.33 29.37 -12.98
CA THR A 88 0.26 29.23 -14.32
C THR A 88 -0.68 29.74 -15.40
N TYR A 89 -1.97 29.42 -15.32
CA TYR A 89 -2.99 29.91 -16.24
C TYR A 89 -3.13 31.42 -16.19
N ASN A 90 -3.18 32.01 -14.99
CA ASN A 90 -3.23 33.46 -14.81
C ASN A 90 -2.02 34.13 -15.45
N ALA A 91 -0.81 33.60 -15.25
CA ALA A 91 0.41 34.12 -15.86
C ALA A 91 0.38 34.10 -17.40
N VAL A 92 -0.16 33.04 -18.01
CA VAL A 92 -0.33 32.94 -19.47
C VAL A 92 -1.40 33.92 -19.97
N ARG A 93 -2.52 34.02 -19.25
CA ARG A 93 -3.68 34.82 -19.66
C ARG A 93 -3.43 36.32 -19.53
N SER A 94 -2.84 36.76 -18.42
CA SER A 94 -2.63 38.19 -18.12
C SER A 94 -1.30 38.71 -18.66
N GLY A 95 -0.33 37.82 -18.91
CA GLY A 95 1.06 38.19 -19.18
C GLY A 95 1.83 38.70 -17.95
N ASP A 96 1.18 38.79 -16.79
CA ASP A 96 1.81 39.18 -15.53
C ASP A 96 2.38 37.95 -14.82
N LEU A 97 3.71 37.90 -14.73
CA LEU A 97 4.46 36.82 -14.09
C LEU A 97 4.65 37.04 -12.58
N THR A 98 4.08 38.09 -11.98
CA THR A 98 4.32 38.43 -10.56
C THR A 98 3.87 37.31 -9.63
N GLU A 99 2.63 36.83 -9.79
CA GLU A 99 2.08 35.75 -8.96
C GLU A 99 2.84 34.43 -9.19
N TYR A 100 3.15 34.11 -10.45
CA TYR A 100 3.94 32.94 -10.81
C TYR A 100 5.35 32.99 -10.20
N ASN A 101 6.04 34.12 -10.30
CA ASN A 101 7.36 34.31 -9.69
C ASN A 101 7.30 34.20 -8.17
N ASN A 102 6.24 34.68 -7.53
CA ASN A 102 6.03 34.50 -6.09
C ASN A 102 5.82 33.03 -5.74
N TYR A 103 5.00 32.29 -6.50
CA TYR A 103 4.85 30.85 -6.36
C TYR A 103 6.17 30.10 -6.50
N THR A 104 6.93 30.34 -7.58
CA THR A 104 8.20 29.63 -7.83
C THR A 104 9.27 29.97 -6.78
N ARG A 105 9.21 31.17 -6.18
CA ARG A 105 10.10 31.58 -5.08
C ARG A 105 9.54 31.24 -3.69
N ARG A 106 8.45 30.47 -3.59
CA ARG A 106 7.73 30.14 -2.35
C ARG A 106 7.36 31.36 -1.47
N LYS A 107 7.06 32.49 -2.10
CA LYS A 107 6.59 33.73 -1.46
C LYS A 107 5.05 33.78 -1.38
N TYR A 108 4.43 32.73 -0.85
CA TYR A 108 2.99 32.66 -0.61
C TYR A 108 2.70 32.60 0.90
N SER A 109 1.42 32.58 1.27
CA SER A 109 1.00 32.61 2.68
C SER A 109 1.45 31.37 3.46
N VAL A 110 1.61 31.52 4.78
CA VAL A 110 1.95 30.41 5.70
C VAL A 110 0.93 29.26 5.57
N ALA A 111 -0.34 29.58 5.31
CA ALA A 111 -1.38 28.57 5.10
C ALA A 111 -1.10 27.69 3.87
N LEU A 112 -0.69 28.28 2.74
CA LEU A 112 -0.33 27.53 1.53
C LEU A 112 0.94 26.69 1.73
N GLN A 113 1.92 27.23 2.47
CA GLN A 113 3.13 26.49 2.84
C GLN A 113 2.79 25.22 3.60
N THR A 114 1.94 25.32 4.63
CA THR A 114 1.51 24.14 5.40
C THR A 114 0.82 23.09 4.52
N ILE A 115 -0.01 23.49 3.57
CA ILE A 115 -0.69 22.56 2.65
C ILE A 115 0.33 21.80 1.79
N PHE A 116 1.35 22.49 1.26
CA PHE A 116 2.35 21.86 0.40
C PHE A 116 3.29 20.96 1.22
N ASP A 117 3.61 21.35 2.46
CA ASP A 117 4.39 20.48 3.35
C ASP A 117 3.60 19.21 3.73
N LEU A 118 2.27 19.30 3.89
CA LEU A 118 1.42 18.12 4.10
C LEU A 118 1.44 17.18 2.89
N GLN A 119 1.43 17.71 1.67
CA GLN A 119 1.57 16.89 0.45
C GLN A 119 2.86 16.07 0.45
N ASP A 120 3.97 16.65 0.92
CA ASP A 120 5.28 16.00 0.91
C ASP A 120 5.44 14.99 2.07
N ILE A 121 4.86 15.27 3.24
CA ILE A 121 5.02 14.46 4.47
C ILE A 121 4.05 13.27 4.53
N MET A 122 2.79 13.45 4.11
CA MET A 122 1.78 12.39 4.20
C MET A 122 2.19 11.07 3.50
N PRO A 123 2.79 11.09 2.29
CA PRO A 123 3.30 9.88 1.65
C PRO A 123 4.29 9.08 2.50
N ILE A 124 5.18 9.77 3.23
CA ILE A 124 6.19 9.14 4.08
C ILE A 124 5.50 8.42 5.25
N LEU A 125 4.56 9.08 5.91
CA LEU A 125 3.77 8.46 6.98
C LEU A 125 2.97 7.26 6.49
N GLY A 126 2.42 7.35 5.27
CA GLY A 126 1.72 6.25 4.61
C GLY A 126 2.63 5.05 4.38
N ASN A 127 3.83 5.28 3.84
CA ASN A 127 4.82 4.22 3.60
C ASN A 127 5.26 3.54 4.91
N ILE A 128 5.49 4.29 5.99
CA ILE A 128 5.84 3.72 7.30
C ILE A 128 4.74 2.75 7.79
N ALA A 129 3.47 3.14 7.68
CA ALA A 129 2.35 2.29 8.09
C ALA A 129 2.17 1.07 7.17
N ALA A 130 2.38 1.24 5.86
CA ALA A 130 2.32 0.14 4.90
C ALA A 130 3.45 -0.89 5.15
N ASP A 131 4.68 -0.41 5.35
CA ASP A 131 5.84 -1.22 5.69
C ASP A 131 5.60 -1.99 6.99
N LEU A 132 5.07 -1.33 8.02
CA LEU A 132 4.75 -1.97 9.29
C LEU A 132 3.79 -3.15 9.09
N LEU A 133 2.77 -3.00 8.25
CA LEU A 133 1.82 -4.07 7.93
C LEU A 133 2.48 -5.22 7.16
N LEU A 134 3.35 -4.93 6.19
CA LEU A 134 4.05 -5.94 5.39
C LEU A 134 5.07 -6.71 6.24
N ILE A 135 5.88 -6.00 7.03
CA ILE A 135 6.88 -6.60 7.92
C ILE A 135 6.19 -7.44 8.98
N HIS A 136 5.10 -6.96 9.60
CA HIS A 136 4.35 -7.73 10.58
C HIS A 136 3.79 -9.03 9.98
N ARG A 137 3.28 -8.99 8.74
CA ARG A 137 2.83 -10.20 8.03
C ARG A 137 3.98 -11.17 7.76
N CYS A 138 5.10 -10.66 7.26
CA CYS A 138 6.30 -11.46 7.02
C CYS A 138 6.78 -12.12 8.33
N TYR A 139 6.85 -11.38 9.43
CA TYR A 139 7.25 -11.88 10.75
C TYR A 139 6.35 -13.01 11.26
N LEU A 140 5.02 -12.86 11.14
CA LEU A 140 4.07 -13.88 11.57
C LEU A 140 4.20 -15.18 10.76
N ILE A 141 4.41 -15.09 9.45
CA ILE A 141 4.50 -16.25 8.55
C ILE A 141 5.82 -17.01 8.73
N TRP A 142 6.90 -16.29 9.04
CA TRP A 142 8.23 -16.87 9.30
C TRP A 142 8.39 -17.42 10.73
N ASN A 143 7.30 -17.62 11.46
CA ASN A 143 7.26 -18.17 12.81
C ASN A 143 8.24 -17.45 13.78
N SER A 144 8.24 -16.12 13.77
CA SER A 144 8.95 -15.30 14.74
C SER A 144 10.48 -15.40 14.75
N LEU A 145 11.14 -15.60 13.60
CA LEU A 145 12.60 -15.43 13.48
C LEU A 145 13.00 -13.96 13.74
N LYS A 146 13.23 -13.64 15.02
CA LYS A 146 13.63 -12.33 15.53
C LYS A 146 14.74 -11.64 14.70
N PRO A 147 15.86 -12.31 14.31
CA PRO A 147 16.92 -11.64 13.54
C PRO A 147 16.46 -11.13 12.18
N LEU A 148 15.61 -11.87 11.46
CA LEU A 148 15.08 -11.42 10.17
C LEU A 148 14.20 -10.17 10.34
N ALA A 149 13.36 -10.14 11.37
CA ALA A 149 12.53 -8.97 11.66
C ALA A 149 13.34 -7.72 11.96
N TYR A 150 14.41 -7.83 12.76
CA TYR A 150 15.28 -6.68 13.05
C TYR A 150 15.95 -6.13 11.79
N ILE A 151 16.40 -7.01 10.88
CA ILE A 151 16.99 -6.58 9.60
C ILE A 151 15.95 -5.84 8.73
N LEU A 152 14.74 -6.37 8.62
CA LEU A 152 13.68 -5.76 7.82
C LEU A 152 13.22 -4.41 8.39
N ILE A 153 13.10 -4.30 9.72
CA ILE A 153 12.78 -3.05 10.40
C ILE A 153 13.90 -2.03 10.19
N PHE A 154 15.16 -2.43 10.37
CA PHE A 154 16.31 -1.55 10.15
C PHE A 154 16.34 -1.03 8.71
N LEU A 155 16.10 -1.89 7.73
CA LEU A 155 16.08 -1.51 6.32
C LEU A 155 14.92 -0.54 6.00
N SER A 156 13.70 -0.82 6.51
CA SER A 156 12.55 0.09 6.35
C SER A 156 12.81 1.46 7.00
N VAL A 157 13.33 1.50 8.23
CA VAL A 157 13.68 2.74 8.92
C VAL A 157 14.74 3.53 8.14
N SER A 158 15.78 2.84 7.64
CA SER A 158 16.85 3.46 6.84
C SER A 158 16.29 4.05 5.54
N LEU A 159 15.43 3.32 4.83
CA LEU A 159 14.80 3.81 3.59
C LEU A 159 13.91 5.01 3.85
N ASN A 160 13.06 4.97 4.88
CA ASN A 160 12.20 6.10 5.23
C ASN A 160 13.01 7.33 5.69
N ALA A 161 14.14 7.14 6.39
CA ALA A 161 15.05 8.22 6.76
C ALA A 161 15.71 8.85 5.53
N ILE A 162 16.16 8.04 4.55
CA ILE A 162 16.68 8.54 3.26
C ILE A 162 15.59 9.34 2.53
N GLY A 163 14.37 8.80 2.43
CA GLY A 163 13.22 9.49 1.84
C GLY A 163 12.98 10.86 2.48
N LEU A 164 12.87 10.92 3.81
CA LEU A 164 12.69 12.18 4.54
C LEU A 164 13.83 13.17 4.30
N SER A 165 15.08 12.70 4.37
CA SER A 165 16.24 13.56 4.14
C SER A 165 16.25 14.15 2.73
N SER A 166 15.81 13.38 1.72
CA SER A 166 15.74 13.82 0.33
C SER A 166 14.70 14.92 0.13
N THR A 167 13.52 14.79 0.75
CA THR A 167 12.47 15.82 0.73
C THR A 167 12.97 17.13 1.36
N ILE A 168 13.71 17.05 2.47
CA ILE A 168 14.30 18.22 3.12
C ILE A 168 15.34 18.90 2.20
N VAL A 169 16.22 18.12 1.57
CA VAL A 169 17.22 18.65 0.63
C VAL A 169 16.54 19.34 -0.57
N ILE A 170 15.46 18.77 -1.11
CA ILE A 170 14.67 19.38 -2.18
C ILE A 170 14.03 20.69 -1.70
N ALA A 171 13.43 20.71 -0.50
CA ALA A 171 12.80 21.90 0.05
C ALA A 171 13.81 23.06 0.22
N ILE A 172 15.00 22.76 0.76
CA ILE A 172 16.10 23.73 0.90
C ILE A 172 16.60 24.18 -0.48
N GLY A 173 16.84 23.24 -1.40
CA GLY A 173 17.29 23.54 -2.76
C GLY A 173 16.33 24.46 -3.50
N ASN A 174 15.03 24.20 -3.39
CA ASN A 174 13.97 25.03 -3.97
C ASN A 174 13.94 26.44 -3.37
N HIS A 175 14.08 26.57 -2.05
CA HIS A 175 14.09 27.88 -1.38
C HIS A 175 15.25 28.77 -1.88
N HIS A 176 16.39 28.16 -2.20
CA HIS A 176 17.59 28.88 -2.68
C HIS A 176 17.79 28.84 -4.21
N LEU A 177 16.84 28.27 -4.95
CA LEU A 177 16.98 27.95 -6.37
C LEU A 177 17.38 29.16 -7.24
N TYR A 178 16.86 30.34 -6.91
CA TYR A 178 17.10 31.59 -7.64
C TYR A 178 18.09 32.53 -6.97
N SER A 179 18.56 32.18 -5.77
CA SER A 179 19.40 33.06 -4.95
C SER A 179 20.88 32.64 -5.00
N THR A 180 21.17 31.35 -5.19
CA THR A 180 22.55 30.84 -5.20
C THR A 180 22.73 29.70 -6.22
N THR A 181 23.91 29.59 -6.82
CA THR A 181 24.30 28.45 -7.66
C THR A 181 24.17 27.12 -6.90
N ASN A 182 24.41 27.15 -5.59
CA ASN A 182 24.29 26.00 -4.69
C ASN A 182 22.83 25.49 -4.59
N GLY A 183 21.83 26.39 -4.65
CA GLY A 183 20.41 25.99 -4.55
C GLY A 183 19.98 25.04 -5.67
N ARG A 184 20.39 25.32 -6.92
CA ARG A 184 20.11 24.42 -8.05
C ARG A 184 20.79 23.06 -7.90
N GLN A 185 22.04 23.03 -7.45
CA GLN A 185 22.76 21.78 -7.21
C GLN A 185 22.13 20.94 -6.09
N LEU A 186 21.68 21.59 -5.01
CA LEU A 186 20.94 20.92 -3.94
C LEU A 186 19.63 20.32 -4.46
N TYR A 187 18.87 21.07 -5.27
CA TYR A 187 17.62 20.60 -5.85
C TYR A 187 17.83 19.36 -6.74
N THR A 188 18.79 19.41 -7.67
CA THR A 188 19.09 18.26 -8.55
C THR A 188 19.62 17.05 -7.78
N THR A 189 20.42 17.29 -6.74
CA THR A 189 20.92 16.23 -5.85
C THR A 189 19.78 15.59 -5.08
N GLY A 190 18.88 16.41 -4.51
CA GLY A 190 17.68 15.94 -3.81
C GLY A 190 16.80 15.07 -4.69
N ASN A 191 16.51 15.48 -5.94
CA ASN A 191 15.75 14.67 -6.90
C ASN A 191 16.44 13.35 -7.24
N SER A 192 17.77 13.36 -7.39
CA SER A 192 18.53 12.13 -7.63
C SER A 192 18.42 11.16 -6.45
N ILE A 193 18.46 11.67 -5.22
CA ILE A 193 18.28 10.87 -4.01
C ILE A 193 16.84 10.34 -3.91
N VAL A 194 15.81 11.14 -4.23
CA VAL A 194 14.41 10.68 -4.27
C VAL A 194 14.24 9.52 -5.27
N ASN A 195 14.84 9.62 -6.46
CA ASN A 195 14.77 8.56 -7.45
C ASN A 195 15.46 7.28 -6.96
N ALA A 196 16.64 7.40 -6.35
CA ALA A 196 17.34 6.26 -5.74
C ALA A 196 16.53 5.64 -4.58
N TYR A 197 15.94 6.47 -3.73
CA TYR A 197 15.02 6.05 -2.68
C TYR A 197 13.83 5.28 -3.24
N LEU A 198 13.19 5.80 -4.29
CA LEU A 198 12.02 5.16 -4.89
C LEU A 198 12.36 3.79 -5.49
N ILE A 199 13.51 3.67 -6.14
CA ILE A 199 14.02 2.38 -6.65
C ILE A 199 14.24 1.41 -5.48
N ALA A 200 14.97 1.84 -4.45
CA ALA A 200 15.30 0.99 -3.31
C ALA A 200 14.03 0.55 -2.54
N HIS A 201 13.07 1.45 -2.34
CA HIS A 201 11.81 1.16 -1.67
C HIS A 201 10.90 0.24 -2.51
N THR A 202 10.92 0.38 -3.83
CA THR A 202 10.26 -0.52 -4.77
C THR A 202 10.81 -1.94 -4.69
N VAL A 203 12.14 -2.07 -4.70
CA VAL A 203 12.81 -3.37 -4.54
C VAL A 203 12.51 -3.98 -3.18
N PHE A 204 12.56 -3.19 -2.11
CA PHE A 204 12.25 -3.64 -0.76
C PHE A 204 10.82 -4.18 -0.63
N ASN A 205 9.82 -3.45 -1.13
CA ASN A 205 8.42 -3.89 -1.15
C ASN A 205 8.21 -5.15 -2.00
N GLY A 206 8.89 -5.24 -3.15
CA GLY A 206 8.89 -6.45 -3.99
C GLY A 206 9.47 -7.66 -3.27
N ILE A 207 10.63 -7.52 -2.62
CA ILE A 207 11.27 -8.58 -1.84
C ILE A 207 10.35 -9.04 -0.70
N LEU A 208 9.79 -8.12 0.09
CA LEU A 208 8.85 -8.47 1.17
C LEU A 208 7.64 -9.25 0.64
N THR A 209 7.07 -8.83 -0.49
CA THR A 209 5.93 -9.50 -1.11
C THR A 209 6.29 -10.91 -1.55
N VAL A 210 7.41 -11.08 -2.27
CA VAL A 210 7.88 -12.39 -2.76
C VAL A 210 8.29 -13.30 -1.60
N MET A 211 8.96 -12.79 -0.57
CA MET A 211 9.33 -13.55 0.62
C MET A 211 8.10 -14.07 1.37
N THR A 212 7.06 -13.23 1.49
CA THR A 212 5.81 -13.59 2.15
C THR A 212 5.06 -14.67 1.36
N ALA A 213 4.86 -14.45 0.06
CA ALA A 213 4.18 -15.38 -0.84
C ALA A 213 4.95 -16.71 -0.98
N GLY A 214 6.27 -16.63 -1.16
CA GLY A 214 7.16 -17.79 -1.34
C GLY A 214 7.22 -18.66 -0.09
N ARG A 215 7.21 -18.08 1.12
CA ARG A 215 7.17 -18.87 2.36
C ARG A 215 5.85 -19.62 2.52
N ILE A 216 4.71 -18.98 2.21
CA ILE A 216 3.40 -19.66 2.21
C ILE A 216 3.39 -20.81 1.21
N TRP A 217 3.94 -20.59 0.01
CA TRP A 217 4.07 -21.62 -1.02
C TRP A 217 4.92 -22.80 -0.54
N TRP A 218 6.06 -22.54 0.09
CA TRP A 218 6.94 -23.57 0.64
C TRP A 218 6.21 -24.43 1.68
N ILE A 219 5.56 -23.80 2.66
CA ILE A 219 4.79 -24.50 3.70
C ILE A 219 3.67 -25.33 3.07
N THR A 220 2.93 -24.76 2.11
CA THR A 220 1.85 -25.47 1.41
C THR A 220 2.37 -26.66 0.62
N ARG A 221 3.59 -26.57 0.08
CA ARG A 221 4.24 -27.68 -0.62
C ARG A 221 4.62 -28.81 0.32
N GLU A 222 5.15 -28.52 1.51
CA GLU A 222 5.54 -29.54 2.50
C GLU A 222 4.33 -30.35 2.98
N VAL A 223 3.20 -29.70 3.22
CA VAL A 223 1.98 -30.37 3.71
C VAL A 223 1.05 -30.85 2.59
N ARG A 224 1.46 -30.74 1.32
CA ARG A 224 0.59 -31.01 0.16
C ARG A 224 0.08 -32.44 0.11
N LEU A 225 0.87 -33.40 0.59
CA LEU A 225 0.49 -34.82 0.65
C LEU A 225 -0.58 -35.09 1.72
N LEU A 226 -0.75 -34.17 2.68
CA LEU A 226 -1.70 -34.26 3.79
C LEU A 226 -2.92 -33.34 3.58
N MET A 227 -2.97 -32.57 2.48
CA MET A 227 -4.01 -31.58 2.22
C MET A 227 -4.99 -32.03 1.15
N ASP A 228 -6.29 -31.89 1.45
CA ASP A 228 -7.34 -32.03 0.45
C ASP A 228 -7.24 -30.97 -0.66
N ARG A 229 -7.79 -31.32 -1.83
CA ARG A 229 -7.73 -30.51 -3.05
C ARG A 229 -8.31 -29.10 -2.83
N GLU A 230 -9.37 -28.98 -2.03
CA GLU A 230 -9.99 -27.69 -1.68
C GLU A 230 -9.03 -26.79 -0.88
N MET A 231 -8.35 -27.34 0.11
CA MET A 231 -7.38 -26.61 0.93
C MET A 231 -6.19 -26.14 0.09
N SER A 232 -5.67 -27.00 -0.80
CA SER A 232 -4.58 -26.62 -1.72
C SER A 232 -4.97 -25.44 -2.64
N HIS A 233 -6.20 -25.44 -3.17
CA HIS A 233 -6.71 -24.33 -3.98
C HIS A 233 -6.82 -23.03 -3.17
N LYS A 234 -7.27 -23.10 -1.91
CA LYS A 234 -7.38 -21.94 -1.02
C LYS A 234 -6.02 -21.27 -0.76
N TYR A 235 -4.98 -22.04 -0.46
CA TYR A 235 -3.62 -21.49 -0.26
C TYR A 235 -3.02 -20.90 -1.54
N THR A 236 -3.24 -21.56 -2.69
CA THR A 236 -2.84 -21.01 -3.99
C THR A 236 -3.51 -19.67 -4.28
N GLY A 237 -4.80 -19.55 -3.95
CA GLY A 237 -5.52 -18.28 -4.03
C GLY A 237 -5.00 -17.19 -3.08
N ILE A 238 -4.57 -17.55 -1.86
CA ILE A 238 -3.94 -16.61 -0.92
C ILE A 238 -2.59 -16.10 -1.46
N ILE A 239 -1.78 -16.99 -2.02
CA ILE A 239 -0.49 -16.63 -2.64
C ILE A 239 -0.71 -15.67 -3.81
N ALA A 240 -1.64 -15.99 -4.72
CA ALA A 240 -1.99 -15.13 -5.85
C ALA A 240 -2.50 -13.76 -5.37
N MET A 241 -3.37 -13.72 -4.36
CA MET A 241 -3.86 -12.48 -3.77
C MET A 241 -2.72 -11.59 -3.25
N ILE A 242 -1.74 -12.16 -2.53
CA ILE A 242 -0.59 -11.42 -2.00
C ILE A 242 0.28 -10.89 -3.14
N LEU A 243 0.52 -11.68 -4.18
CA LEU A 243 1.32 -11.26 -5.33
C LEU A 243 0.61 -10.18 -6.17
N GLU A 244 -0.68 -10.36 -6.49
CA GLU A 244 -1.47 -9.40 -7.28
C GLU A 244 -1.55 -8.03 -6.59
N SER A 245 -1.83 -8.03 -5.28
CA SER A 245 -1.93 -6.79 -4.50
C SER A 245 -0.58 -6.16 -4.20
N GLY A 246 0.44 -6.97 -3.88
CA GLY A 246 1.80 -6.49 -3.59
C GLY A 246 2.56 -6.02 -4.82
N ALA A 247 2.15 -6.43 -6.03
CA ALA A 247 2.71 -5.93 -7.28
C ALA A 247 2.23 -4.52 -7.67
N LEU A 248 1.15 -4.01 -7.07
CA LEU A 248 0.60 -2.69 -7.39
C LEU A 248 1.63 -1.57 -7.14
N TYR A 249 2.30 -1.59 -5.99
CA TYR A 249 3.29 -0.56 -5.65
C TYR A 249 4.49 -0.57 -6.60
N PRO A 250 5.19 -1.70 -6.81
CA PRO A 250 6.26 -1.76 -7.81
C PRO A 250 5.81 -1.40 -9.22
N ALA A 251 4.61 -1.80 -9.65
CA ALA A 251 4.13 -1.50 -10.99
C ALA A 251 3.99 0.01 -11.23
N PHE A 252 3.34 0.74 -10.31
CA PHE A 252 3.21 2.19 -10.44
C PHE A 252 4.54 2.92 -10.27
N ALA A 253 5.41 2.46 -9.37
CA ALA A 253 6.73 3.05 -9.18
C ALA A 253 7.63 2.88 -10.40
N ILE A 254 7.66 1.70 -11.01
CA ILE A 254 8.40 1.43 -12.25
C ILE A 254 7.84 2.29 -13.39
N ALA A 255 6.51 2.36 -13.54
CA ALA A 255 5.88 3.20 -14.57
C ALA A 255 6.25 4.68 -14.39
N TYR A 256 6.23 5.19 -13.15
CA TYR A 256 6.67 6.54 -12.84
C TYR A 256 8.13 6.78 -13.21
N LEU A 257 9.04 5.87 -12.80
CA LEU A 257 10.48 5.98 -13.09
C LEU A 257 10.77 5.94 -14.58
N ILE A 258 10.03 5.13 -15.36
CA ILE A 258 10.16 5.10 -16.83
C ILE A 258 9.73 6.45 -17.43
N ILE A 259 8.60 7.01 -16.99
CA ILE A 259 8.13 8.32 -17.45
C ILE A 259 9.16 9.40 -17.12
N ASP A 260 9.67 9.42 -15.89
CA ASP A 260 10.68 10.38 -15.44
C ASP A 260 11.96 10.28 -16.28
N ALA A 261 12.47 9.05 -16.48
CA ALA A 261 13.72 8.83 -17.21
C ALA A 261 13.62 9.07 -18.72
N THR A 262 12.44 8.85 -19.34
CA THR A 262 12.28 8.94 -20.80
C THR A 262 11.70 10.27 -21.28
N ILE A 263 10.77 10.86 -20.52
CA ILE A 263 10.04 12.06 -20.92
C ILE A 263 10.67 13.31 -20.29
N ASP A 264 11.14 13.21 -19.04
CA ASP A 264 11.71 14.34 -18.30
C ASP A 264 13.13 14.07 -17.74
N PRO A 265 14.10 13.66 -18.59
CA PRO A 265 15.45 13.30 -18.12
C PRO A 265 16.23 14.47 -17.50
N GLN A 266 15.77 15.71 -17.69
CA GLN A 266 16.40 16.92 -17.14
C GLN A 266 15.66 17.49 -15.92
N HIS A 267 14.66 16.78 -15.38
CA HIS A 267 13.84 17.22 -14.25
C HIS A 267 13.26 18.63 -14.46
N THR A 268 12.84 18.91 -15.69
CA THR A 268 12.14 20.13 -16.07
C THR A 268 10.72 20.12 -15.50
N GLY A 269 10.14 18.97 -15.20
CA GLY A 269 8.75 18.85 -14.76
C GLY A 269 7.76 18.90 -15.92
N ILE A 270 8.24 18.90 -17.17
CA ILE A 270 7.39 18.82 -18.36
C ILE A 270 7.09 17.35 -18.64
N ARG A 271 5.96 16.86 -18.15
CA ARG A 271 5.47 15.51 -18.39
C ARG A 271 3.95 15.50 -18.59
N PRO A 272 3.40 14.56 -19.37
CA PRO A 272 1.97 14.53 -19.68
C PRO A 272 1.11 14.10 -18.48
N ILE A 273 1.66 13.29 -17.57
CA ILE A 273 0.99 12.81 -16.37
C ILE A 273 1.99 12.56 -15.23
N ASN A 274 1.57 12.78 -13.99
CA ASN A 274 2.31 12.41 -12.80
C ASN A 274 1.68 11.18 -12.13
N LEU A 275 2.40 10.05 -12.11
CA LEU A 275 1.96 8.82 -11.43
C LEU A 275 2.35 8.75 -9.94
N GLY A 276 3.09 9.72 -9.42
CA GLY A 276 3.51 9.79 -8.02
C GLY A 276 2.38 9.57 -7.00
N PRO A 277 1.21 10.24 -7.13
CA PRO A 277 0.08 10.00 -6.24
C PRO A 277 -0.43 8.55 -6.25
N LEU A 278 -0.33 7.84 -7.37
CA LEU A 278 -0.73 6.43 -7.47
C LEU A 278 0.22 5.50 -6.73
N ILE A 279 1.51 5.81 -6.70
CA ILE A 279 2.49 5.06 -5.90
C ILE A 279 2.07 5.10 -4.42
N VAL A 280 1.76 6.29 -3.92
CA VAL A 280 1.34 6.48 -2.52
C VAL A 280 0.02 5.77 -2.24
N LEU A 281 -0.98 5.93 -3.10
CA LEU A 281 -2.27 5.25 -2.95
C LEU A 281 -2.12 3.73 -3.03
N SER A 282 -1.23 3.20 -3.88
CA SER A 282 -1.02 1.76 -4.02
C SER A 282 -0.45 1.12 -2.75
N ALA A 283 0.40 1.84 -2.01
CA ALA A 283 0.92 1.39 -0.71
C ALA A 283 -0.20 1.21 0.33
N ALA A 284 -1.26 2.02 0.24
CA ALA A 284 -2.45 1.90 1.09
C ALA A 284 -3.45 0.86 0.56
N ILE A 285 -3.67 0.79 -0.76
CA ILE A 285 -4.61 -0.14 -1.41
C ILE A 285 -4.18 -1.60 -1.19
N ALA A 286 -2.90 -1.92 -1.32
CA ALA A 286 -2.41 -3.30 -1.25
C ALA A 286 -2.78 -4.01 0.07
N PRO A 287 -2.47 -3.47 1.28
CA PRO A 287 -2.85 -4.12 2.53
C PRO A 287 -4.36 -4.22 2.73
N THR A 288 -5.13 -3.22 2.31
CA THR A 288 -6.60 -3.20 2.39
C THR A 288 -7.24 -4.23 1.46
N LEU A 289 -6.73 -4.39 0.24
CA LEU A 289 -7.21 -5.38 -0.72
C LEU A 289 -6.99 -6.82 -0.22
N ILE A 290 -5.85 -7.07 0.45
CA ILE A 290 -5.59 -8.35 1.12
C ILE A 290 -6.62 -8.59 2.24
N ILE A 291 -6.96 -7.58 3.03
CA ILE A 291 -7.98 -7.70 4.10
C ILE A 291 -9.35 -8.05 3.49
N VAL A 292 -9.78 -7.33 2.46
CA VAL A 292 -11.07 -7.56 1.78
C VAL A 292 -11.13 -8.95 1.15
N ARG A 293 -10.10 -9.36 0.42
CA ARG A 293 -10.05 -10.68 -0.22
C ARG A 293 -10.00 -11.82 0.82
N ALA A 294 -9.26 -11.65 1.92
CA ALA A 294 -9.29 -12.58 3.06
C ALA A 294 -10.62 -12.55 3.81
N ALA A 295 -11.40 -11.47 3.69
CA ALA A 295 -12.77 -11.40 4.16
C ALA A 295 -13.70 -12.29 3.34
N MET A 296 -13.74 -12.00 2.04
CA MET A 296 -14.59 -12.67 1.05
C MET A 296 -14.31 -14.17 0.94
N GLY A 297 -13.03 -14.58 0.94
CA GLY A 297 -12.65 -15.99 0.86
C GLY A 297 -13.15 -16.85 2.03
N LYS A 298 -13.46 -16.24 3.18
CA LYS A 298 -14.15 -16.96 4.27
C LYS A 298 -15.66 -17.01 4.06
N THR A 299 -16.27 -15.91 3.63
CA THR A 299 -17.72 -15.87 3.36
C THR A 299 -18.13 -16.91 2.33
N VAL A 300 -17.36 -17.07 1.25
CA VAL A 300 -17.60 -18.11 0.24
C VAL A 300 -17.50 -19.51 0.84
N SER A 301 -16.44 -19.81 1.61
CA SER A 301 -16.30 -21.12 2.26
C SER A 301 -17.42 -21.43 3.25
N THR A 302 -17.95 -20.43 3.96
CA THR A 302 -19.08 -20.62 4.88
C THR A 302 -20.38 -20.90 4.11
N VAL A 303 -20.63 -20.20 3.01
CA VAL A 303 -21.81 -20.43 2.17
C VAL A 303 -21.78 -21.84 1.55
N ASP A 304 -20.63 -22.27 1.03
CA ASP A 304 -20.47 -23.61 0.47
C ASP A 304 -20.70 -24.70 1.53
N GLN A 305 -20.21 -24.49 2.76
CA GLN A 305 -20.43 -25.41 3.88
C GLN A 305 -21.90 -25.46 4.32
N VAL A 306 -22.62 -24.33 4.31
CA VAL A 306 -24.06 -24.30 4.62
C VAL A 306 -24.86 -25.00 3.51
N ILE A 307 -24.53 -24.74 2.25
CA ILE A 307 -25.18 -25.39 1.09
C ILE A 307 -24.92 -26.90 1.09
N SER A 308 -23.70 -27.34 1.40
CA SER A 308 -23.40 -28.77 1.50
C SER A 308 -24.18 -29.41 2.64
N THR A 309 -24.25 -28.78 3.82
CA THR A 309 -25.05 -29.25 4.96
C THR A 309 -26.54 -29.36 4.60
N LEU A 310 -27.09 -28.37 3.89
CA LEU A 310 -28.47 -28.41 3.41
C LEU A 310 -28.73 -29.54 2.40
N ARG A 311 -27.76 -29.84 1.52
CA ARG A 311 -27.86 -30.97 0.58
C ARG A 311 -27.80 -32.33 1.28
N PHE A 312 -26.99 -32.46 2.33
CA PHE A 312 -26.96 -33.69 3.16
C PHE A 312 -28.24 -33.85 4.00
N ALA A 313 -28.79 -32.76 4.53
CA ALA A 313 -30.07 -32.78 5.27
C ALA A 313 -31.28 -33.06 4.36
N GLY A 314 -31.23 -32.65 3.08
CA GLY A 314 -32.27 -32.94 2.09
C GLY A 314 -32.17 -34.33 1.44
N GLY A 315 -31.14 -35.11 1.77
CA GLY A 315 -30.79 -36.35 1.06
C GLY A 315 -31.39 -37.64 1.63
N ASN A 316 -31.91 -37.66 2.86
CA ASN A 316 -32.53 -38.85 3.45
C ASN A 316 -33.78 -38.46 4.25
N VAL A 317 -34.93 -38.46 3.59
CA VAL A 317 -36.21 -38.66 4.26
C VAL A 317 -36.60 -40.12 4.02
N ASP A 318 -36.08 -41.01 4.86
CA ASP A 318 -36.68 -42.33 5.06
C ASP A 318 -37.85 -42.16 6.03
N PRO A 319 -39.10 -42.41 5.61
CA PRO A 319 -40.26 -42.28 6.48
C PRO A 319 -40.38 -43.55 7.34
N GLY A 320 -39.54 -43.70 8.36
CA GLY A 320 -39.64 -44.87 9.23
C GLY A 320 -38.49 -45.14 10.19
N ALA A 321 -38.06 -44.17 10.99
CA ALA A 321 -37.30 -44.49 12.21
C ALA A 321 -37.40 -43.37 13.24
N THR A 322 -38.29 -43.56 14.21
CA THR A 322 -38.33 -42.83 15.48
C THR A 322 -37.03 -42.98 16.25
N GLY A 323 -36.43 -41.85 16.66
CA GLY A 323 -35.69 -41.71 17.91
C GLY A 323 -34.19 -42.04 17.91
N ARG A 324 -33.35 -41.03 17.70
CA ARG A 324 -32.24 -40.63 18.59
C ARG A 324 -31.54 -39.39 18.05
N SER A 325 -31.71 -38.28 18.75
CA SER A 325 -30.90 -37.07 18.58
C SER A 325 -29.47 -37.39 19.01
N PHE A 326 -28.51 -37.38 18.09
CA PHE A 326 -27.10 -37.27 18.45
C PHE A 326 -26.78 -35.80 18.71
N HIS A 327 -26.91 -35.41 19.97
CA HIS A 327 -26.36 -34.16 20.47
C HIS A 327 -24.87 -34.41 20.72
N ILE A 328 -23.99 -33.84 19.89
CA ILE A 328 -22.57 -33.76 20.20
C ILE A 328 -22.42 -32.57 21.16
N GLU A 329 -22.31 -32.85 22.46
CA GLU A 329 -21.97 -31.83 23.44
C GLU A 329 -20.53 -31.39 23.22
N THR A 330 -20.30 -30.08 23.34
CA THR A 330 -18.98 -29.42 23.23
C THR A 330 -17.92 -29.95 24.22
N GLY A 331 -18.29 -30.82 25.17
CA GLY A 331 -17.37 -31.52 26.07
C GLY A 331 -16.52 -32.60 25.39
N ASP A 332 -17.11 -33.39 24.48
CA ASP A 332 -16.42 -34.52 23.84
C ASP A 332 -15.25 -34.08 22.93
N VAL A 333 -15.36 -32.88 22.36
CA VAL A 333 -14.28 -32.29 21.53
C VAL A 333 -13.13 -31.78 22.39
N GLN A 334 -13.40 -31.43 23.65
CA GLN A 334 -12.39 -30.90 24.55
C GLN A 334 -11.58 -32.04 25.20
N GLU A 335 -12.25 -33.12 25.59
CA GLU A 335 -11.62 -34.33 26.12
C GLU A 335 -10.72 -35.00 25.06
N MET A 336 -11.18 -35.08 23.81
CA MET A 336 -10.39 -35.60 22.68
C MET A 336 -9.17 -34.73 22.34
N ARG A 337 -9.21 -33.44 22.67
CA ARG A 337 -8.10 -32.49 22.45
C ARG A 337 -7.07 -32.56 23.57
N GLU A 338 -7.50 -32.84 24.80
CA GLU A 338 -6.62 -33.08 25.94
C GLU A 338 -5.86 -34.41 25.79
N GLU A 339 -6.55 -35.48 25.37
CA GLU A 339 -5.90 -36.78 25.08
C GLU A 339 -4.86 -36.70 23.95
N MET A 340 -5.12 -35.87 22.94
CA MET A 340 -4.18 -35.66 21.83
C MET A 340 -2.95 -34.84 22.26
N PHE A 341 -3.12 -33.90 23.20
CA PHE A 341 -2.03 -33.09 23.74
C PHE A 341 -1.13 -33.90 24.70
N GLU A 342 -1.70 -34.82 25.47
CA GLU A 342 -0.94 -35.76 26.31
C GLU A 342 -0.15 -36.79 25.49
N ARG A 343 -0.69 -37.22 24.34
CA ARG A 343 0.06 -38.10 23.42
C ARG A 343 1.26 -37.38 22.80
N GLU A 344 1.08 -36.14 22.32
CA GLU A 344 2.18 -35.36 21.74
C GLU A 344 3.29 -35.03 22.76
N SER A 345 2.93 -34.75 24.02
CA SER A 345 3.92 -34.50 25.07
C SER A 345 4.72 -35.77 25.42
N SER A 346 4.06 -36.94 25.47
CA SER A 346 4.72 -38.22 25.73
C SER A 346 5.64 -38.69 24.59
N GLU A 347 5.34 -38.32 23.35
CA GLU A 347 6.20 -38.60 22.19
C GLU A 347 7.41 -37.66 22.13
N GLN A 348 7.26 -36.40 22.53
CA GLN A 348 8.38 -35.46 22.64
C GLN A 348 9.36 -35.82 23.76
N GLU A 349 8.87 -36.34 24.89
CA GLU A 349 9.72 -36.79 25.99
C GLU A 349 10.53 -38.05 25.63
N LYS A 350 9.96 -38.95 24.81
CA LYS A 350 10.67 -40.13 24.28
C LYS A 350 11.69 -39.81 23.18
N ALA A 351 11.57 -38.67 22.51
CA ALA A 351 12.50 -38.23 21.48
C ALA A 351 13.69 -37.42 22.03
N ALA A 352 13.65 -37.07 23.32
CA ALA A 352 14.67 -36.28 24.01
C ALA A 352 15.63 -37.13 24.88
N VAL A 353 15.45 -38.46 24.90
CA VAL A 353 16.34 -39.47 25.50
C VAL A 353 16.98 -40.26 24.38
#